data_AF-H9BUE1-F1
#
_entry.id   AF-H9BUE1-F1
#
_cell.length_a   1.000
_cell.length_b   1.000
_cell.length_c   1.000
_cell.angle_alpha   90.00
_cell.angle_beta   90.00
_cell.angle_gamma   90.00
#
_symmetry.space_group_name_H-M   'P 1'
#
loop_
_entity.id
_entity.type
_entity.pdbx_description
1 polymer ?
#
loop_
_entity_poly.entity_id
_entity_poly.type
_entity_poly.pdbx_seq_one_letter_code
_entity_poly.pdbx_strand_id
1 'polypeptide(L)'
;MCWIERQFRKLLPGSLELILNPLLTTVITGAVAIVALQPLGGWISDAIAHGASWAIDRGGFLVGAVLAGTFLPLVLTGLHQGLVPIHVELVQAHGYNALFPILAMAGVGQIGAAIAVLMKTRNARLKKVIKGALPVGLLGIGEPLIFGVTLPLGKPFI
;
A
#
# COMPACT_ATOMS: atom_id res chain seq x y z
N MET A 1 -18.21 9.03 4.57
CA MET A 1 -18.22 10.48 4.28
C MET A 1 -19.37 10.88 3.37
N CYS A 2 -19.41 10.42 2.12
CA CYS A 2 -20.45 10.82 1.15
C CYS A 2 -21.89 10.55 1.60
N TRP A 3 -22.13 9.47 2.37
CA TRP A 3 -23.46 9.20 2.91
C TRP A 3 -23.92 10.27 3.90
N ILE A 4 -23.06 10.67 4.84
CA ILE A 4 -23.34 11.72 5.84
C ILE A 4 -23.52 13.08 5.16
N GLU A 5 -22.64 13.41 4.20
CA GLU A 5 -22.74 14.65 3.41
C GLU A 5 -24.09 14.76 2.70
N ARG A 6 -24.55 13.67 2.08
CA ARG A 6 -25.84 13.61 1.38
C ARG A 6 -27.03 13.77 2.33
N GLN A 7 -26.92 13.37 3.59
CA GLN A 7 -27.99 13.62 4.57
C GLN A 7 -28.04 15.09 4.94
N PHE A 8 -26.90 15.71 5.24
CA PHE A 8 -26.86 17.14 5.59
C PHE A 8 -27.28 18.04 4.43
N ARG A 9 -26.97 17.68 3.18
CA ARG A 9 -27.49 18.34 1.96
C ARG A 9 -29.01 18.41 1.90
N LYS A 10 -29.72 17.44 2.47
CA LYS A 10 -31.20 17.42 2.49
C LYS A 10 -31.79 18.18 3.67
N LEU A 11 -31.03 18.34 4.75
CA LEU A 11 -31.49 18.88 6.03
C LEU A 11 -31.19 20.37 6.18
N LEU A 12 -30.11 20.86 5.57
CA LEU A 12 -29.64 22.24 5.73
C LEU A 12 -30.18 23.16 4.63
N PRO A 13 -30.57 24.41 4.96
CA PRO A 13 -30.87 25.42 3.95
C PRO A 13 -29.60 25.85 3.21
N GLY A 14 -29.72 26.19 1.92
CA GLY A 14 -28.58 26.33 1.00
C GLY A 14 -27.47 27.32 1.44
N SER A 15 -27.80 28.38 2.18
CA SER A 15 -26.80 29.32 2.72
C SER A 15 -25.94 28.71 3.84
N LEU A 16 -26.52 27.83 4.67
CA LEU A 16 -25.82 27.15 5.75
C LEU A 16 -25.13 25.87 5.27
N GLU A 17 -25.70 25.19 4.26
CA GLU A 17 -25.13 23.97 3.68
C GLU A 17 -23.68 24.16 3.24
N LEU A 18 -23.36 25.28 2.57
CA LEU A 18 -22.02 25.57 2.04
C LEU A 18 -20.92 25.57 3.10
N ILE A 19 -21.24 25.90 4.35
CA ILE A 19 -20.28 26.00 5.45
C ILE A 19 -20.43 24.81 6.40
N LEU A 20 -21.66 24.51 6.84
CA LEU A 20 -21.91 23.51 7.88
C LEU A 20 -21.83 22.08 7.36
N ASN A 21 -22.20 21.81 6.11
CA ASN A 21 -22.15 20.45 5.59
C ASN A 21 -20.72 19.88 5.55
N PRO A 22 -19.72 20.53 4.90
CA PRO A 22 -18.36 20.00 4.90
C PRO A 22 -17.75 19.92 6.31
N LEU A 23 -18.05 20.89 7.18
CA LEU A 23 -17.58 20.89 8.56
C LEU A 23 -18.14 19.70 9.36
N LEU A 24 -19.48 19.57 9.43
CA LEU A 24 -20.13 18.52 10.21
C LEU A 24 -19.85 17.13 9.64
N THR A 25 -19.84 17.00 8.31
CA THR A 25 -19.47 15.74 7.66
C THR A 25 -18.06 15.31 8.04
N THR A 26 -17.09 16.23 7.98
CA THR A 26 -15.69 15.92 8.32
C THR A 26 -15.54 15.61 9.80
N VAL A 27 -16.12 16.42 10.69
CA VAL A 27 -16.03 16.20 12.14
C VAL A 27 -16.66 14.86 12.55
N ILE A 28 -17.87 14.56 12.05
CA ILE A 28 -18.57 13.33 12.41
C ILE A 28 -17.84 12.11 11.83
N THR A 29 -17.44 12.16 10.56
CA THR A 29 -16.69 11.02 9.99
C THR A 29 -15.33 10.84 10.61
N GLY A 30 -14.60 11.91 10.91
CA GLY A 30 -13.33 11.87 11.61
C GLY A 30 -13.49 11.30 13.02
N ALA A 31 -14.51 11.72 13.76
CA ALA A 31 -14.82 11.17 15.09
C ALA A 31 -15.16 9.68 15.02
N VAL A 32 -15.99 9.25 14.07
CA VAL A 32 -16.30 7.82 13.86
C VAL A 32 -15.04 7.04 13.47
N ALA A 33 -14.19 7.62 12.62
CA ALA A 33 -12.94 6.99 12.23
C ALA A 33 -12.01 6.76 13.44
N ILE A 34 -11.88 7.74 14.33
CA ILE A 34 -11.00 7.65 15.51
C ILE A 34 -11.61 6.80 16.63
N VAL A 35 -12.91 6.94 16.91
CA VAL A 35 -13.54 6.28 18.06
C VAL A 35 -13.94 4.84 17.76
N ALA A 36 -14.36 4.54 16.53
CA ALA A 36 -14.82 3.21 16.15
C ALA A 36 -13.83 2.49 15.24
N LEU A 37 -13.45 3.10 14.11
CA LEU A 37 -12.65 2.40 13.10
C LEU A 37 -11.19 2.19 13.53
N GLN A 38 -10.59 3.13 14.27
CA GLN A 38 -9.21 3.03 14.71
C GLN A 38 -9.01 1.92 15.76
N PRO A 39 -9.84 1.75 16.81
CA PRO A 39 -9.73 0.59 17.71
C PRO A 39 -9.94 -0.74 17.00
N LEU A 40 -10.94 -0.82 16.12
CA LEU A 40 -11.16 -2.01 15.30
C LEU A 40 -9.96 -2.31 14.40
N GLY A 41 -9.39 -1.28 13.77
CA GLY A 41 -8.18 -1.37 12.97
C GLY A 41 -6.98 -1.82 13.79
N GLY A 42 -6.88 -1.39 15.06
CA GLY A 42 -5.87 -1.85 16.02
C GLY A 42 -5.97 -3.34 16.28
N TRP A 43 -7.15 -3.85 16.63
CA TRP A 43 -7.35 -5.30 16.85
C TRP A 43 -7.06 -6.14 15.60
N ILE A 44 -7.46 -5.65 14.43
CA ILE A 44 -7.15 -6.32 13.16
C ILE A 44 -5.63 -6.30 12.90
N SER A 45 -4.97 -5.16 13.15
CA SER A 45 -3.53 -5.02 12.94
C SER A 45 -2.74 -5.93 13.87
N ASP A 46 -3.13 -6.00 15.14
CA ASP A 46 -2.54 -6.87 16.14
C ASP A 46 -2.68 -8.36 15.76
N ALA A 47 -3.87 -8.77 15.33
CA ALA A 47 -4.10 -10.15 14.86
C ALA A 47 -3.25 -10.49 13.62
N ILE A 48 -3.13 -9.56 12.66
CA ILE A 48 -2.29 -9.78 11.48
C ILE A 48 -0.80 -9.79 11.85
N ALA A 49 -0.36 -8.89 12.73
CA ALA A 49 1.02 -8.83 13.21
C ALA A 49 1.43 -10.15 13.86
N HIS A 50 0.63 -10.65 14.82
CA HIS A 50 0.86 -11.94 15.45
C HIS A 50 0.86 -13.11 14.45
N GLY A 51 -0.11 -13.15 13.52
CA GLY A 51 -0.18 -14.18 12.50
C GLY A 51 1.02 -14.17 11.55
N ALA A 52 1.46 -12.98 11.13
CA ALA A 52 2.63 -12.81 10.27
C ALA A 52 3.92 -13.22 10.97
N SER A 53 4.14 -12.77 12.22
CA SER A 53 5.30 -13.17 13.02
C SER A 53 5.34 -14.69 13.20
N TRP A 54 4.23 -15.31 13.59
CA TRP A 54 4.14 -16.75 13.75
C TRP A 54 4.46 -17.51 12.45
N ALA A 55 3.93 -17.05 11.31
CA ALA A 55 4.18 -17.67 10.01
C ALA A 55 5.65 -17.53 9.59
N ILE A 56 6.27 -16.37 9.83
CA ILE A 56 7.69 -16.13 9.53
C ILE A 56 8.57 -17.03 10.39
N ASP A 57 8.31 -17.11 11.70
CA ASP A 57 9.10 -17.91 12.64
C ASP A 57 9.05 -19.40 12.35
N ARG A 58 7.88 -19.92 11.93
CA ARG A 58 7.68 -21.35 11.64
C ARG A 58 8.04 -21.73 10.22
N GLY A 59 7.77 -20.85 9.26
CA GLY A 59 7.88 -21.14 7.83
C GLY A 59 9.19 -20.66 7.19
N GLY A 60 9.94 -19.79 7.88
CA GLY A 60 11.26 -19.32 7.46
C GLY A 60 11.29 -18.83 6.02
N PHE A 61 12.23 -19.35 5.23
CA PHE A 61 12.45 -18.94 3.85
C PHE A 61 11.21 -19.06 2.94
N LEU A 62 10.45 -20.16 3.05
CA LEU A 62 9.32 -20.41 2.17
C LEU A 62 8.21 -19.38 2.35
N VAL A 63 7.90 -19.03 3.61
CA VAL A 63 6.92 -17.98 3.91
C VAL A 63 7.43 -16.63 3.45
N GLY A 64 8.71 -16.31 3.68
CA GLY A 64 9.32 -15.08 3.17
C GLY A 64 9.21 -14.95 1.65
N ALA A 65 9.47 -16.03 0.91
CA ALA A 65 9.36 -16.05 -0.56
C ALA A 65 7.92 -15.83 -1.04
N VAL A 66 6.93 -16.44 -0.38
CA VAL A 66 5.51 -16.24 -0.71
C VAL A 66 5.07 -14.80 -0.42
N LEU A 67 5.43 -14.26 0.75
CA LEU A 67 5.11 -12.89 1.14
C LEU A 67 5.71 -11.86 0.16
N ALA A 68 6.98 -12.03 -0.19
CA ALA A 68 7.64 -11.16 -1.16
C ALA A 68 7.02 -11.32 -2.57
N GLY A 69 6.85 -12.56 -3.04
CA GLY A 69 6.33 -12.83 -4.38
C GLY A 69 4.88 -12.37 -4.59
N THR A 70 4.07 -12.32 -3.53
CA THR A 70 2.68 -11.85 -3.59
C THR A 70 2.53 -10.35 -3.32
N PHE A 71 3.60 -9.65 -2.95
CA PHE A 71 3.52 -8.23 -2.60
C PHE A 71 3.20 -7.33 -3.80
N LEU A 72 3.79 -7.55 -4.98
CA LEU A 72 3.47 -6.72 -6.16
C LEU A 72 1.99 -6.82 -6.58
N PRO A 73 1.37 -8.03 -6.63
CA PRO A 73 -0.08 -8.16 -6.75
C PRO A 73 -0.87 -7.38 -5.68
N LEU A 74 -0.44 -7.40 -4.42
CA LEU A 74 -1.08 -6.60 -3.37
C LEU A 74 -0.96 -5.10 -3.66
N VAL A 75 0.18 -4.64 -4.17
CA VAL A 75 0.39 -3.24 -4.57
C VAL A 75 -0.58 -2.83 -5.68
N LEU A 76 -0.87 -3.70 -6.65
CA LEU A 76 -1.87 -3.43 -7.70
C LEU A 76 -3.25 -3.10 -7.16
N THR A 77 -3.63 -3.69 -6.02
CA THR A 77 -4.94 -3.45 -5.38
C THR A 77 -4.97 -2.19 -4.50
N GLY A 78 -3.81 -1.61 -4.19
CA GLY A 78 -3.67 -0.51 -3.21
C GLY A 78 -3.74 -0.95 -1.75
N LEU A 79 -4.12 -2.20 -1.45
CA LEU A 79 -4.26 -2.70 -0.07
C LEU A 79 -2.95 -2.70 0.72
N HIS A 80 -1.79 -2.65 0.05
CA HIS A 80 -0.49 -2.54 0.70
C HIS A 80 -0.36 -1.31 1.61
N GLN A 81 -1.10 -0.24 1.35
CA GLN A 81 -1.14 0.96 2.23
C GLN A 81 -1.77 0.65 3.60
N GLY A 82 -2.65 -0.36 3.67
CA GLY A 82 -3.21 -0.87 4.91
C GLY A 82 -2.19 -1.60 5.80
N LEU A 83 -0.99 -1.90 5.29
CA LEU A 83 0.07 -2.54 6.08
C LEU A 83 0.84 -1.54 6.97
N VAL A 84 0.72 -0.23 6.73
CA VAL A 84 1.38 0.80 7.55
C VAL A 84 1.11 0.64 9.04
N PRO A 85 -0.15 0.54 9.53
CA PRO A 85 -0.42 0.31 10.95
C PRO A 85 0.15 -1.03 11.45
N ILE A 86 0.17 -2.06 10.62
CA ILE A 86 0.73 -3.39 10.97
C ILE A 86 2.25 -3.30 11.16
N HIS A 87 2.93 -2.53 10.32
CA HIS A 87 4.36 -2.26 10.47
C HIS A 87 4.68 -1.52 11.76
N VAL A 88 3.83 -0.56 12.15
CA VAL A 88 3.96 0.14 13.44
C VAL A 88 3.71 -0.83 14.59
N GLU A 89 2.66 -1.65 14.51
CA GLU A 89 2.31 -2.65 15.53
C GLU A 89 3.43 -3.66 15.75
N LEU A 90 4.04 -4.20 14.68
CA LEU A 90 5.18 -5.10 14.79
C LEU A 90 6.36 -4.48 15.55
N VAL A 91 6.66 -3.20 15.29
CA VAL A 91 7.71 -2.47 16.03
C VAL A 91 7.31 -2.29 17.49
N GLN A 92 6.05 -1.98 17.78
CA GLN A 92 5.56 -1.80 19.15
C GLN A 92 5.57 -3.10 19.96
N ALA A 93 5.11 -4.21 19.36
CA ALA A 93 5.00 -5.50 20.01
C ALA A 93 6.34 -6.23 20.16
N HIS A 94 7.24 -6.11 19.18
CA HIS A 94 8.48 -6.92 19.12
C HIS A 94 9.78 -6.08 19.15
N GLY A 95 9.69 -4.76 19.04
CA GLY A 95 10.86 -3.86 18.94
C GLY A 95 11.50 -3.83 17.54
N TYR A 96 11.02 -4.64 16.60
CA TYR A 96 11.50 -4.70 15.21
C TYR A 96 10.39 -5.14 14.27
N ASN A 97 10.62 -4.98 12.95
CA ASN A 97 9.66 -5.34 11.92
C ASN A 97 10.32 -6.20 10.85
N ALA A 98 10.16 -7.51 10.94
CA ALA A 98 10.68 -8.47 9.96
C ALA A 98 9.85 -8.47 8.65
N LEU A 99 8.57 -8.09 8.72
CA LEU A 99 7.68 -8.11 7.56
C LEU A 99 8.09 -7.08 6.51
N PHE A 100 8.46 -5.86 6.92
CA PHE A 100 8.84 -4.80 6.01
C PHE A 100 10.02 -5.15 5.07
N PRO A 101 11.19 -5.60 5.56
CA PRO A 101 12.29 -5.98 4.68
C PRO A 101 11.93 -7.15 3.77
N ILE A 102 11.10 -8.10 4.23
CA ILE A 102 10.64 -9.22 3.40
C ILE A 102 9.81 -8.70 2.21
N LEU A 103 8.82 -7.85 2.46
CA LEU A 103 7.97 -7.28 1.40
C LEU A 103 8.77 -6.34 0.47
N ALA A 104 9.74 -5.60 1.02
CA ALA A 104 10.62 -4.73 0.25
C ALA A 104 11.45 -5.49 -0.81
N MET A 105 11.74 -6.78 -0.59
CA MET A 105 12.44 -7.62 -1.59
C MET A 105 11.71 -7.63 -2.94
N ALA A 106 10.37 -7.56 -2.93
CA ALA A 106 9.57 -7.52 -4.15
C ALA A 106 9.84 -6.23 -4.96
N GLY A 107 9.92 -5.08 -4.28
CA GLY A 107 10.26 -3.80 -4.90
C GLY A 107 11.68 -3.80 -5.47
N VAL A 108 12.64 -4.36 -4.73
CA VAL A 108 14.02 -4.50 -5.22
C VAL A 108 14.11 -5.45 -6.42
N GLY A 109 13.39 -6.58 -6.38
CA GLY A 109 13.26 -7.50 -7.50
C GLY A 109 12.71 -6.80 -8.75
N GLN A 110 11.70 -5.95 -8.56
CA GLN A 110 11.10 -5.17 -9.64
C GLN A 110 12.07 -4.14 -10.23
N ILE A 111 12.89 -3.47 -9.40
CA ILE A 111 13.97 -2.60 -9.87
C ILE A 111 14.95 -3.41 -10.73
N GLY A 112 15.38 -4.59 -10.26
CA GLY A 112 16.24 -5.50 -10.99
C GLY A 112 15.64 -5.91 -12.34
N ALA A 113 14.36 -6.29 -12.36
CA ALA A 113 13.63 -6.63 -13.58
C ALA A 113 13.58 -5.44 -14.56
N ALA A 114 13.32 -4.23 -14.07
CA ALA A 114 13.30 -3.04 -14.90
C ALA A 114 14.69 -2.71 -15.50
N ILE A 115 15.77 -2.86 -14.72
CA ILE A 115 17.14 -2.70 -15.22
C ILE A 115 17.45 -3.74 -16.30
N ALA A 116 17.09 -5.01 -16.07
CA ALA A 116 17.26 -6.07 -17.06
C ALA A 116 16.51 -5.76 -18.38
N VAL A 117 15.27 -5.27 -18.27
CA VAL A 117 14.49 -4.83 -19.44
C VAL A 117 15.16 -3.64 -20.14
N LEU A 118 15.68 -2.66 -19.39
CA LEU A 118 16.38 -1.49 -19.94
C LEU A 118 17.60 -1.88 -20.77
N MET A 119 18.38 -2.86 -20.28
CA MET A 119 19.57 -3.37 -20.97
C MET A 119 19.21 -4.16 -22.22
N LYS A 120 18.12 -4.93 -22.19
CA LYS A 120 17.73 -5.84 -23.28
C LYS A 120 16.87 -5.18 -24.37
N THR A 121 16.05 -4.19 -24.03
CA THR A 121 15.10 -3.61 -24.97
C THR A 121 15.76 -2.72 -26.02
N ARG A 122 15.25 -2.74 -27.25
CA ARG A 122 15.61 -1.79 -28.32
C ARG A 122 14.59 -0.65 -28.48
N ASN A 123 13.44 -0.72 -27.79
CA ASN A 123 12.37 0.25 -27.92
C ASN A 123 12.74 1.57 -27.18
N ALA A 124 12.95 2.65 -27.93
CA ALA A 124 13.33 3.95 -27.40
C ALA A 124 12.31 4.53 -26.40
N ARG A 125 11.01 4.30 -26.63
CA ARG A 125 9.93 4.73 -25.73
C ARG A 125 10.03 4.01 -24.39
N LEU A 126 10.19 2.69 -24.42
CA LEU A 126 10.32 1.89 -23.21
C LEU A 126 11.59 2.25 -22.42
N LYS A 127 12.71 2.51 -23.10
CA LYS A 127 13.93 3.02 -22.44
C LYS A 127 13.68 4.34 -21.71
N LYS A 128 12.95 5.27 -22.34
CA LYS A 128 12.61 6.57 -21.73
C LYS A 128 11.75 6.39 -20.49
N VAL A 129 10.73 5.52 -20.55
CA VAL A 129 9.86 5.21 -19.41
C VAL A 129 10.67 4.64 -18.25
N ILE A 130 11.49 3.61 -18.51
CA ILE A 130 12.28 2.96 -17.46
C ILE A 130 13.27 3.95 -16.82
N LYS A 131 13.98 4.76 -17.63
CA LYS A 131 14.92 5.77 -17.11
C LYS A 131 14.23 6.83 -16.24
N GLY A 132 13.00 7.20 -16.56
CA GLY A 132 12.21 8.14 -15.74
C GLY A 132 11.66 7.51 -14.46
N ALA A 133 11.28 6.24 -14.51
CA ALA A 133 10.67 5.53 -13.39
C ALA A 133 11.69 4.95 -12.39
N LEU A 134 12.90 4.59 -12.83
CA LEU A 134 13.93 3.97 -11.99
C LEU A 134 14.34 4.82 -10.77
N PRO A 135 14.59 6.14 -10.87
CA PRO A 135 14.97 6.94 -9.70
C PRO A 135 13.88 6.93 -8.61
N VAL A 136 12.61 7.02 -9.03
CA VAL A 136 11.46 6.99 -8.13
C VAL A 136 11.27 5.59 -7.52
N GLY A 137 11.49 4.54 -8.30
CA GLY A 137 11.55 3.16 -7.84
C GLY A 137 12.61 2.92 -6.77
N LEU A 138 13.82 3.46 -6.96
CA LEU A 138 14.91 3.38 -5.98
C LEU A 138 14.59 4.10 -4.67
N LEU A 139 13.71 5.09 -4.69
CA LEU A 139 13.19 5.78 -3.51
C LEU A 139 12.04 5.03 -2.83
N GLY A 140 11.70 3.83 -3.30
CA GLY A 140 10.65 2.98 -2.72
C GLY A 140 9.26 3.18 -3.32
N ILE A 141 9.12 4.03 -4.35
CA ILE A 141 7.84 4.26 -5.04
C ILE A 141 7.82 3.38 -6.30
N GLY A 142 7.24 2.19 -6.17
CA GLY A 142 7.30 1.14 -7.18
C GLY A 142 6.28 1.27 -8.32
N GLU A 143 5.20 2.02 -8.13
CA GLU A 143 4.05 2.10 -9.05
C GLU A 143 4.44 2.52 -10.48
N PRO A 144 5.32 3.52 -10.70
CA PRO A 144 5.75 3.89 -12.05
C PRO A 144 6.42 2.74 -12.79
N LEU A 145 7.17 1.89 -12.08
CA LEU A 145 7.83 0.72 -12.65
C LEU A 145 6.85 -0.44 -12.85
N ILE A 146 5.88 -0.65 -11.94
CA ILE A 146 4.85 -1.69 -12.10
C ILE A 146 4.03 -1.41 -13.36
N PHE A 147 3.36 -0.26 -13.38
CA PHE A 147 2.39 0.07 -14.41
C PHE A 147 3.05 0.51 -15.72
N GLY A 148 4.25 1.10 -15.65
CA GLY A 148 4.97 1.58 -16.83
C GLY A 148 5.87 0.56 -17.50
N VAL A 149 6.26 -0.51 -16.80
CA VAL A 149 7.32 -1.43 -17.28
C VAL A 149 6.96 -2.89 -17.09
N THR A 150 6.86 -3.38 -15.84
CA THR A 150 6.85 -4.82 -15.59
C THR A 150 5.50 -5.45 -15.90
N LEU A 151 4.39 -4.87 -15.43
CA LEU A 151 3.04 -5.41 -15.62
C LEU A 151 2.63 -5.50 -17.10
N PRO A 152 2.82 -4.48 -17.95
CA PRO A 152 2.48 -4.58 -19.38
C PRO A 152 3.28 -5.64 -20.14
N LEU A 153 4.49 -5.97 -19.66
CA LEU A 153 5.35 -6.98 -20.27
C LEU A 153 5.07 -8.39 -19.75
N GLY A 154 4.35 -8.53 -18.64
CA GLY A 154 3.97 -9.79 -18.00
C GLY A 154 5.14 -10.56 -17.40
N LYS A 155 6.07 -11.04 -18.24
CA LYS A 155 7.21 -11.87 -17.82
C LYS A 155 8.15 -11.21 -16.81
N PRO A 156 8.46 -9.90 -16.89
CA PRO A 156 9.29 -9.23 -15.88
C PRO A 156 8.54 -8.91 -14.57
N PHE A 157 7.21 -9.07 -14.55
CA PHE A 157 6.39 -8.85 -13.35
C PHE A 157 6.30 -10.11 -12.48
N ILE A 158 6.29 -11.28 -13.12
CA ILE A 158 6.35 -12.60 -12.48
C ILE A 158 7.81 -12.89 -12.07
#